data_AF-A0A9X5X6F0-F1
#
_entry.id   AF-A0A9X5X6F0-F1
#
_cell.length_a   1.000
_cell.length_b   1.000
_cell.length_c   1.000
_cell.angle_alpha   90.00
_cell.angle_beta   90.00
_cell.angle_gamma   90.00
#
_symmetry.space_group_name_H-M   'P 1'
#
loop_
_entity.id
_entity.type
_entity.pdbx_description
1 polymer ?
#
loop_
_entity_poly.entity_id
_entity_poly.type
_entity_poly.pdbx_seq_one_letter_code
_entity_poly.pdbx_strand_id
1 'polypeptide(L)'
;AVVGTGSGRCLDFFKSTITNNSQAELWDCGGGQNQTFTYTSRGELVVYGNKCLDAYNSGTANGTKVVLWDCNGGTNQKWTFNSNGTVTNNVSGLCLDALGAATASGTLIDLWSCNGGSNQQWTRN
;
A
#
# COMPACT_ATOMS: atom_id res chain seq x y z
N ALA A 1 12.11 -0.51 1.08
CA ALA A 1 10.73 -0.86 1.48
C ALA A 1 9.81 0.37 1.43
N VAL A 2 8.51 0.17 1.64
CA VAL A 2 7.55 1.24 1.94
C VAL A 2 7.21 1.13 3.42
N VAL A 3 7.56 2.13 4.23
CA VAL A 3 7.53 2.04 5.70
C VAL A 3 6.52 3.04 6.25
N GLY A 4 5.61 2.58 7.10
CA GLY A 4 4.63 3.43 7.77
C GLY A 4 5.30 4.28 8.84
N THR A 5 5.15 5.60 8.74
CA THR A 5 5.81 6.56 9.65
C THR A 5 5.30 6.41 11.08
N GLY A 6 4.00 6.17 11.27
CA GLY A 6 3.40 5.97 12.59
C GLY A 6 3.76 4.63 13.26
N SER A 7 4.09 3.59 12.50
CA SER A 7 4.31 2.24 13.02
C SER A 7 5.77 1.79 13.00
N GLY A 8 6.60 2.37 12.14
CA GLY A 8 7.94 1.87 11.82
C GLY A 8 7.93 0.52 11.10
N ARG A 9 6.76 0.05 10.66
CA ARG A 9 6.56 -1.25 10.00
C ARG A 9 6.44 -1.11 8.50
N CYS A 10 6.77 -2.17 7.79
CA CYS A 10 6.76 -2.22 6.34
C CYS A 10 5.38 -2.62 5.81
N LEU A 11 5.01 -2.06 4.67
CA LEU A 11 3.97 -2.62 3.81
C LEU A 11 4.38 -4.04 3.40
N ASP A 12 3.50 -5.00 3.62
CA ASP A 12 3.78 -6.43 3.50
C ASP A 12 2.61 -7.18 2.84
N PHE A 13 2.93 -8.26 2.14
CA PHE A 13 1.97 -9.31 1.82
C PHE A 13 2.28 -10.60 2.57
N PHE A 14 1.34 -11.01 3.43
CA PHE A 14 1.49 -12.08 4.41
C PHE A 14 2.11 -13.36 3.82
N LYS A 15 3.15 -13.86 4.47
CA LYS A 15 3.86 -15.12 4.14
C LYS A 15 4.26 -15.25 2.66
N SER A 16 4.65 -14.15 2.04
CA SER A 16 5.05 -14.13 0.62
C SER A 16 3.97 -14.67 -0.32
N THR A 17 2.70 -14.45 0.01
CA THR A 17 1.59 -14.81 -0.88
C THR A 17 1.72 -14.10 -2.23
N ILE A 18 1.36 -14.82 -3.29
CA ILE A 18 1.27 -14.30 -4.67
C ILE A 18 -0.16 -14.36 -5.23
N THR A 19 -1.12 -14.75 -4.40
CA THR A 19 -2.53 -14.88 -4.78
C THR A 19 -3.16 -13.51 -4.91
N ASN A 20 -3.82 -13.25 -6.05
CA ASN A 20 -4.60 -12.02 -6.23
C ASN A 20 -5.63 -11.88 -5.12
N ASN A 21 -5.98 -10.64 -4.78
CA ASN A 21 -6.90 -10.29 -3.69
C ASN A 21 -6.35 -10.53 -2.27
N SER A 22 -5.08 -10.90 -2.11
CA SER A 22 -4.42 -10.88 -0.79
C SER A 22 -4.29 -9.43 -0.33
N GLN A 23 -4.85 -9.07 0.82
CA GLN A 23 -4.79 -7.70 1.34
C GLN A 23 -3.40 -7.39 1.90
N ALA A 24 -2.91 -6.18 1.67
CA ALA A 24 -1.65 -5.73 2.25
C ALA A 24 -1.82 -5.47 3.76
N GLU A 25 -0.73 -5.61 4.49
CA GLU A 25 -0.66 -5.40 5.93
C GLU A 25 0.59 -4.65 6.34
N LEU A 26 0.63 -4.21 7.60
CA LEU A 26 1.86 -3.84 8.29
C LEU A 26 2.55 -5.11 8.81
N TRP A 27 3.86 -5.20 8.61
CA TRP A 27 4.67 -6.23 9.26
C TRP A 27 6.05 -5.69 9.64
N ASP A 28 6.72 -6.36 10.57
CA ASP A 28 8.10 -6.02 10.91
C ASP A 28 9.00 -6.10 9.65
N CYS A 29 9.83 -5.09 9.45
CA CYS A 29 10.66 -4.98 8.27
C CYS A 29 11.76 -6.05 8.26
N GLY A 30 11.69 -6.99 7.31
CA GLY A 30 12.63 -8.09 7.14
C GLY A 30 13.34 -8.10 5.78
N GLY A 31 12.95 -7.23 4.84
CA GLY A 31 13.57 -7.12 3.51
C GLY A 31 13.25 -8.26 2.56
N GLY A 32 12.23 -9.07 2.86
CA GLY A 32 11.71 -10.10 1.97
C GLY A 32 11.16 -9.51 0.66
N GLN A 33 11.03 -10.36 -0.36
CA GLN A 33 10.43 -9.93 -1.64
C GLN A 33 9.01 -9.39 -1.46
N ASN A 34 8.27 -9.91 -0.46
CA ASN A 34 6.92 -9.49 -0.09
C ASN A 34 6.83 -8.08 0.53
N GLN A 35 7.97 -7.44 0.83
CA GLN A 35 8.08 -6.07 1.35
C GLN A 35 8.89 -5.15 0.42
N THR A 36 9.37 -5.68 -0.71
CA THR A 36 10.28 -4.97 -1.60
C THR A 36 9.53 -4.49 -2.83
N PHE A 37 9.10 -3.23 -2.79
CA PHE A 37 8.33 -2.60 -3.85
C PHE A 37 9.19 -1.75 -4.80
N THR A 38 9.09 -2.04 -6.10
CA THR A 38 9.61 -1.21 -7.17
C THR A 38 8.54 -0.21 -7.60
N TYR A 39 8.75 1.07 -7.30
CA TYR A 39 7.95 2.15 -7.88
C TYR A 39 8.40 2.41 -9.32
N THR A 40 7.50 2.23 -10.28
CA THR A 40 7.81 2.39 -11.71
C THR A 40 7.55 3.83 -12.18
N SER A 41 8.06 4.18 -13.36
CA SER A 41 7.73 5.45 -14.02
C SER A 41 6.24 5.60 -14.38
N ARG A 42 5.48 4.50 -14.34
CA ARG A 42 4.02 4.51 -14.55
C ARG A 42 3.23 4.79 -13.26
N GLY A 43 3.91 4.96 -12.13
CA GLY A 43 3.29 5.16 -10.82
C GLY A 43 2.88 3.87 -10.12
N GLU A 44 3.30 2.69 -10.60
CA GLU A 44 2.93 1.41 -9.99
C GLU A 44 3.88 1.07 -8.83
N LEU A 45 3.36 0.47 -7.77
CA LEU A 45 4.16 -0.19 -6.73
C LEU A 45 4.20 -1.70 -7.01
N VAL A 46 5.25 -2.14 -7.70
CA VAL A 46 5.41 -3.53 -8.16
C VAL A 46 6.15 -4.37 -7.12
N VAL A 47 5.61 -5.54 -6.80
CA VAL A 47 6.19 -6.57 -5.92
C VAL A 47 6.31 -7.90 -6.68
N TYR A 48 7.29 -8.72 -6.32
CA TYR A 48 7.63 -9.99 -7.03
C TYR A 48 7.94 -9.84 -8.54
N GLY A 49 8.08 -8.61 -9.04
CA GLY A 49 8.37 -8.31 -10.44
C GLY A 49 7.15 -8.27 -11.38
N ASN A 50 5.99 -8.79 -10.96
CA ASN A 50 4.79 -8.86 -11.81
C ASN A 50 3.45 -8.60 -11.09
N LYS A 51 3.47 -8.36 -9.78
CA LYS A 51 2.27 -7.99 -9.01
C LYS A 51 2.32 -6.53 -8.62
N CYS A 52 1.16 -5.91 -8.50
CA CYS A 52 1.01 -4.50 -8.18
C CYS A 52 0.18 -4.32 -6.91
N LEU A 53 0.52 -3.29 -6.13
CA LEU A 53 -0.36 -2.75 -5.10
C LEU A 53 -1.60 -2.15 -5.78
N ASP A 54 -2.78 -2.60 -5.38
CA ASP A 54 -4.03 -2.38 -6.12
C ASP A 54 -5.14 -1.91 -5.17
N ALA A 55 -5.83 -0.82 -5.51
CA ALA A 55 -7.09 -0.47 -4.87
C ALA A 55 -8.21 -1.36 -5.41
N TYR A 56 -8.69 -2.29 -4.58
CA TYR A 56 -9.55 -3.39 -4.99
C TYR A 56 -10.77 -2.89 -5.76
N ASN A 57 -10.99 -3.46 -6.95
CA ASN A 57 -12.11 -3.16 -7.84
C ASN A 57 -12.25 -1.66 -8.17
N SER A 58 -11.14 -0.91 -8.18
CA SER A 58 -11.15 0.56 -8.38
C SER A 58 -12.04 1.31 -7.38
N GLY A 59 -12.17 0.79 -6.16
CA GLY A 59 -13.02 1.40 -5.13
C GLY A 59 -12.57 2.82 -4.75
N THR A 60 -13.55 3.70 -4.53
CA THR A 60 -13.35 5.13 -4.23
C THR A 60 -13.88 5.54 -2.86
N ALA A 61 -14.38 4.60 -2.07
CA ALA A 61 -14.90 4.85 -0.73
C ALA A 61 -13.84 4.54 0.35
N ASN A 62 -13.97 5.18 1.51
CA ASN A 62 -13.22 4.81 2.71
C ASN A 62 -13.44 3.32 3.04
N GLY A 63 -12.37 2.63 3.43
CA GLY A 63 -12.38 1.20 3.68
C GLY A 63 -12.18 0.34 2.42
N THR A 64 -11.94 0.95 1.25
CA THR A 64 -11.55 0.16 0.05
C THR A 64 -10.25 -0.58 0.35
N LYS A 65 -10.25 -1.90 0.23
CA LYS A 65 -9.08 -2.73 0.50
C LYS A 65 -7.96 -2.43 -0.47
N VAL A 66 -6.74 -2.43 0.04
CA VAL A 66 -5.52 -2.39 -0.79
C VAL A 66 -4.93 -3.79 -0.87
N VAL A 67 -4.87 -4.36 -2.07
CA VAL A 67 -4.59 -5.77 -2.31
C VAL A 67 -3.43 -5.98 -3.27
N LEU A 68 -2.99 -7.23 -3.35
CA LEU A 68 -2.12 -7.74 -4.39
C LEU A 68 -2.94 -8.08 -5.63
N TRP A 69 -2.53 -7.61 -6.79
CA TRP A 69 -3.11 -8.03 -8.06
C TRP A 69 -2.06 -8.17 -9.16
N ASP A 70 -2.37 -8.92 -10.22
CA ASP A 70 -1.56 -8.87 -11.44
C ASP A 70 -1.50 -7.44 -11.97
N CYS A 71 -0.30 -6.99 -12.33
CA CYS A 71 -0.16 -5.67 -12.95
C CYS A 71 -0.91 -5.62 -14.28
N ASN A 72 -1.87 -4.71 -14.40
CA ASN A 72 -2.74 -4.57 -15.57
C ASN A 72 -2.74 -3.15 -16.17
N GLY A 73 -1.95 -2.23 -15.59
CA GLY A 73 -1.83 -0.84 -16.05
C GLY A 73 -3.02 0.06 -15.69
N GLY A 74 -4.01 -0.48 -14.98
CA GLY A 74 -5.17 0.24 -14.48
C GLY A 74 -4.79 1.38 -13.55
N THR A 75 -5.58 2.45 -13.56
CA THR A 75 -5.29 3.63 -12.72
C THR A 75 -5.38 3.31 -11.24
N ASN A 76 -6.16 2.30 -10.84
CA ASN A 76 -6.29 1.84 -9.45
C ASN A 76 -5.01 1.18 -8.91
N GLN A 77 -4.06 0.87 -9.79
CA GLN A 77 -2.71 0.36 -9.45
C GLN A 77 -1.65 1.48 -9.48
N LYS A 78 -2.06 2.73 -9.71
CA LYS A 78 -1.16 3.88 -9.76
C LYS A 78 -1.28 4.69 -8.47
N TRP A 79 -0.12 5.03 -7.93
CA TRP A 79 0.04 5.67 -6.65
C TRP A 79 0.93 6.90 -6.80
N THR A 80 0.64 7.93 -6.03
CA THR A 80 1.46 9.14 -5.97
C THR A 80 2.03 9.30 -4.58
N PHE A 81 3.37 9.35 -4.48
CA PHE A 81 4.06 9.75 -3.25
C PHE A 81 4.07 11.28 -3.17
N ASN A 82 3.45 11.83 -2.13
CA ASN A 82 3.31 13.26 -1.94
C ASN A 82 4.40 13.81 -1.02
N SER A 83 4.72 15.10 -1.14
CA SER A 83 5.75 15.77 -0.33
C SER A 83 5.42 15.84 1.16
N ASN A 84 4.14 15.70 1.53
CA ASN A 84 3.68 15.63 2.92
C ASN A 84 3.73 14.21 3.51
N GLY A 85 4.34 13.26 2.80
CA GLY A 85 4.52 11.87 3.23
C GLY A 85 3.34 10.95 2.92
N THR A 86 2.20 11.44 2.43
CA THR A 86 1.11 10.54 2.06
C THR A 86 1.37 9.81 0.75
N VAL A 87 0.73 8.65 0.59
CA VAL A 87 0.68 7.92 -0.68
C VAL A 87 -0.78 7.85 -1.11
N THR A 88 -1.13 8.45 -2.25
CA THR A 88 -2.53 8.52 -2.71
C THR A 88 -2.77 7.62 -3.90
N ASN A 89 -3.93 6.98 -3.94
CA ASN A 89 -4.37 6.21 -5.11
C ASN A 89 -4.87 7.15 -6.22
N ASN A 90 -4.48 6.91 -7.47
CA ASN A 90 -4.78 7.83 -8.57
C ASN A 90 -6.20 7.71 -9.13
N VAL A 91 -7.00 6.72 -8.71
CA VAL A 91 -8.44 6.66 -9.05
C VAL A 91 -9.26 7.47 -8.08
N SER A 92 -9.03 7.26 -6.78
CA SER A 92 -9.90 7.80 -5.73
C SER A 92 -9.39 9.11 -5.12
N GLY A 93 -8.08 9.38 -5.20
CA GLY A 93 -7.42 10.44 -4.45
C GLY A 93 -7.28 10.16 -2.95
N LEU A 94 -7.72 8.97 -2.49
CA LEU A 94 -7.63 8.57 -1.08
C LEU A 94 -6.21 8.13 -0.72
N CYS A 95 -5.89 8.24 0.56
CA CYS A 95 -4.59 7.88 1.12
C CYS A 95 -4.51 6.38 1.42
N LEU A 96 -3.33 5.80 1.19
CA LEU A 96 -2.91 4.51 1.73
C LEU A 96 -2.89 4.61 3.26
N ASP A 97 -3.71 3.82 3.94
CA ASP A 97 -4.01 3.98 5.36
C ASP A 97 -3.77 2.66 6.11
N ALA A 98 -3.04 2.73 7.23
CA ALA A 98 -3.00 1.63 8.20
C ALA A 98 -4.25 1.68 9.09
N LEU A 99 -5.12 0.69 8.89
CA LEU A 99 -6.50 0.66 9.37
C LEU A 99 -6.61 1.02 10.87
N GLY A 100 -7.45 2.01 11.16
CA GLY A 100 -7.75 2.44 12.52
C GLY A 100 -6.55 3.04 13.26
N ALA A 101 -5.52 3.49 12.53
CA ALA A 101 -4.24 3.94 13.05
C ALA A 101 -3.53 2.92 13.94
N ALA A 102 -3.84 1.63 13.78
CA ALA A 102 -3.14 0.57 14.48
C ALA A 102 -1.70 0.43 13.98
N THR A 103 -0.81 0.01 14.87
CA THR A 103 0.63 -0.08 14.57
C THR A 103 1.16 -1.51 14.62
N ALA A 104 0.38 -2.50 15.05
CA ALA A 104 0.81 -3.88 15.22
C ALA A 104 1.02 -4.60 13.88
N SER A 105 1.89 -5.63 13.87
CA SER A 105 1.99 -6.56 12.74
C SER A 105 0.63 -7.22 12.46
N GLY A 106 0.28 -7.36 11.19
CA GLY A 106 -1.05 -7.81 10.75
C GLY A 106 -2.10 -6.71 10.67
N THR A 107 -1.77 -5.45 10.96
CA THR A 107 -2.70 -4.33 10.71
C THR A 107 -2.93 -4.22 9.21
N LEU A 108 -4.17 -4.38 8.77
CA LEU A 108 -4.53 -4.32 7.35
C LEU A 108 -4.42 -2.91 6.79
N ILE A 109 -4.19 -2.83 5.48
CA ILE A 109 -4.12 -1.58 4.73
C ILE A 109 -5.38 -1.37 3.91
N ASP A 110 -5.93 -0.17 3.99
CA ASP A 110 -7.08 0.28 3.21
C ASP A 110 -6.85 1.66 2.59
N LEU A 111 -7.86 2.16 1.89
CA LEU A 111 -7.94 3.53 1.45
C LEU A 111 -8.82 4.33 2.39
N TRP A 112 -8.34 5.52 2.77
CA TRP A 112 -9.11 6.42 3.59
C TRP A 112 -8.93 7.88 3.18
N SER A 113 -9.90 8.70 3.53
CA SER A 113 -9.84 10.15 3.35
C SER A 113 -8.58 10.70 4.02
N CYS A 114 -7.76 11.41 3.26
CA CYS A 114 -6.52 11.97 3.75
C CYS A 114 -6.79 12.95 4.89
N ASN A 115 -6.21 12.72 6.07
CA ASN A 115 -6.49 13.47 7.30
C ASN A 115 -5.23 13.94 8.04
N GLY A 116 -4.03 13.65 7.50
CA GLY A 116 -2.76 14.06 8.09
C GLY A 116 -2.25 13.15 9.23
N GLY A 117 -3.00 12.10 9.59
CA GLY A 117 -2.59 11.11 10.58
C GLY A 117 -1.31 10.38 10.19
N SER A 118 -0.50 10.00 11.17
CA SER A 118 0.77 9.30 10.95
C SER A 118 0.61 7.89 10.37
N ASN A 119 -0.60 7.31 10.46
CA ASN A 119 -0.97 6.04 9.83
C ASN A 119 -1.19 6.16 8.31
N GLN A 120 -1.23 7.38 7.78
CA GLN A 120 -1.33 7.67 6.33
C GLN A 120 -0.01 8.20 5.75
N GLN A 121 1.04 8.28 6.55
CA GLN A 121 2.34 8.80 6.15
C GLN A 121 3.33 7.65 5.97
N TRP A 122 4.04 7.64 4.84
CA TRP A 122 4.91 6.57 4.42
C TRP A 122 6.24 7.11 3.93
N THR A 123 7.32 6.43 4.27
CA THR A 123 8.65 6.68 3.72
C THR A 123 9.06 5.57 2.76
N ARG A 124 10.08 5.86 1.96
CA ARG A 124 10.65 4.91 0.99
C ARG A 124 12.14 4.74 1.24
N ASN A 125 12.49 3.63 1.89
CA ASN A 125 13.83 3.30 2.37
C ASN A 125 13.94 1.79 2.44
#